data_AF-A0A067MUV0-F1
#
_entry.id   AF-A0A067MUV0-F1
#
_cell.length_a   1.000
_cell.length_b   1.000
_cell.length_c   1.000
_cell.angle_alpha   90.00
_cell.angle_beta   90.00
_cell.angle_gamma   90.00
#
_symmetry.space_group_name_H-M   'P 1'
#
loop_
_entity.id
_entity.type
_entity.pdbx_description
1 polymer ?
#
loop_
_entity_poly.entity_id
_entity_poly.type
_entity_poly.pdbx_seq_one_letter_code
_entity_poly.pdbx_strand_id
1 'polypeptide(L)'
;TIDQLESYLSQDSFYVDNPLAYWNDKRSSGTWPELTQMVLDYLTIPATSVDVERAFSYGWQTVSLYRHSLSSQSIQASIVFGNRCKEGLVNDDELVTLLRDKG
;
A
#
# COMPACT_ATOMS: atom_id res chain seq x y z
N THR A 1 -14.96 8.52 -31.50
CA THR A 1 -14.53 8.81 -30.12
C THR A 1 -13.06 8.47 -30.06
N ILE A 2 -12.18 9.45 -29.85
CA ILE A 2 -10.74 9.18 -29.78
C ILE A 2 -10.48 8.38 -28.51
N ASP A 3 -9.73 7.28 -28.63
CA ASP A 3 -9.33 6.45 -27.50
C ASP A 3 -8.44 7.25 -26.54
N GLN A 4 -8.65 7.07 -25.23
CA GLN A 4 -7.95 7.85 -24.20
C GLN A 4 -6.44 7.64 -24.28
N LEU A 5 -6.02 6.40 -24.57
CA LEU A 5 -4.63 6.03 -24.74
C LEU A 5 -4.00 6.73 -25.95
N GLU A 6 -4.67 6.72 -27.11
CA GLU A 6 -4.20 7.41 -28.32
C GLU A 6 -4.11 8.93 -28.11
N SER A 7 -5.05 9.52 -27.36
CA SER A 7 -5.00 10.93 -26.98
C SER A 7 -3.81 11.27 -26.08
N TYR A 8 -3.32 10.33 -25.29
CA TYR A 8 -2.13 10.50 -24.46
C TYR A 8 -0.85 10.28 -25.28
N LEU A 9 -0.80 9.24 -26.11
CA LEU A 9 0.36 8.91 -26.94
C LEU A 9 0.63 9.93 -28.05
N SER A 10 -0.37 10.72 -28.44
CA SER A 10 -0.21 11.83 -29.39
C SER A 10 0.41 13.08 -28.77
N GLN A 11 0.64 13.12 -27.46
CA GLN A 11 1.35 14.23 -26.80
C GLN A 11 2.86 14.11 -27.00
N ASP A 12 3.54 15.25 -27.02
CA ASP A 12 5.00 15.28 -27.06
C ASP A 12 5.59 14.58 -25.82
N SER A 13 6.75 13.95 -25.98
CA SER A 13 7.44 13.32 -24.86
C SER A 13 7.88 14.37 -23.83
N PHE A 14 7.51 14.17 -22.56
CA PHE A 14 7.91 15.03 -21.46
C PHE A 14 8.53 14.22 -20.32
N TYR A 15 9.35 14.89 -19.50
CA TYR A 15 9.94 14.29 -18.31
C TYR A 15 9.05 14.56 -17.09
N VAL A 16 8.87 13.53 -16.26
CA VAL A 16 8.14 13.61 -14.99
C VAL A 16 9.01 13.03 -13.89
N ASP A 17 9.24 13.81 -12.84
CA ASP A 17 10.01 13.40 -11.67
C ASP A 17 9.25 12.37 -10.81
N ASN A 18 7.97 12.63 -10.52
CA ASN A 18 7.09 11.72 -9.80
C ASN A 18 5.87 11.31 -10.64
N PRO A 19 5.90 10.14 -11.31
CA PRO A 19 4.81 9.70 -12.18
C PRO A 19 3.50 9.46 -11.39
N LEU A 20 3.56 8.98 -10.15
CA LEU A 20 2.36 8.78 -9.33
C LEU A 20 1.67 10.10 -9.00
N ALA A 21 2.43 11.16 -8.68
CA ALA A 21 1.86 12.48 -8.42
C ALA A 21 1.20 13.07 -9.69
N TYR A 22 1.85 12.92 -10.84
CA TYR A 22 1.31 13.36 -12.13
C TYR A 22 -0.02 12.68 -12.47
N TRP A 23 -0.11 11.35 -12.35
CA TRP A 23 -1.33 10.62 -12.65
C TRP A 23 -2.44 10.85 -11.62
N ASN A 24 -2.09 11.11 -10.35
CA ASN A 24 -3.08 11.53 -9.34
C ASN A 24 -3.70 12.90 -9.68
N ASP A 25 -2.90 13.87 -10.15
CA ASP A 25 -3.43 15.17 -10.62
C ASP A 25 -4.40 14.98 -11.79
N LYS A 26 -4.05 14.15 -12.77
CA LYS A 26 -4.93 13.81 -13.91
C LYS A 26 -6.23 13.12 -13.49
N ARG A 27 -6.18 12.32 -12.44
CA ARG A 27 -7.36 11.70 -11.83
C ARG A 27 -8.27 12.76 -11.23
N SER A 28 -7.70 13.69 -10.47
CA SER A 28 -8.42 14.78 -9.83
C SER A 28 -9.02 15.76 -10.85
N SER A 29 -8.36 15.98 -11.98
CA SER A 29 -8.88 16.82 -13.08
C SER A 29 -9.92 16.11 -13.95
N GLY A 30 -10.21 14.82 -13.71
CA GLY A 30 -11.15 14.02 -14.51
C GLY A 30 -10.68 13.76 -15.94
N THR A 31 -9.37 13.89 -16.21
CA THR A 31 -8.80 13.69 -17.53
C THR A 31 -8.47 12.20 -17.73
N TRP A 32 -8.97 11.61 -18.82
CA TRP A 32 -8.81 10.19 -19.15
C TRP A 32 -9.08 9.25 -17.95
N PRO A 33 -10.34 9.16 -17.49
CA PRO A 33 -10.68 8.44 -16.26
C PRO A 33 -10.26 6.96 -16.27
N GLU A 34 -10.41 6.29 -17.41
CA GLU A 34 -10.10 4.86 -17.56
C GLU A 34 -8.59 4.63 -17.63
N LEU A 35 -7.89 5.45 -18.42
CA LEU A 35 -6.43 5.39 -18.56
C LEU A 35 -5.75 5.66 -17.22
N THR A 36 -6.19 6.71 -16.51
CA THR A 36 -5.58 7.11 -15.25
C THR A 36 -5.74 6.04 -14.19
N GLN A 37 -6.89 5.37 -14.12
CA GLN A 37 -7.09 4.23 -13.22
C GLN A 37 -6.12 3.09 -13.54
N MET A 38 -6.04 2.68 -14.81
CA MET A 38 -5.13 1.62 -15.25
C MET A 38 -3.66 1.94 -14.94
N VAL A 39 -3.22 3.18 -15.21
CA VAL A 39 -1.82 3.58 -15.00
C VAL A 39 -1.48 3.63 -13.52
N LEU A 40 -2.38 4.12 -12.66
CA LEU A 40 -2.16 4.11 -11.21
C LEU A 40 -2.09 2.68 -10.67
N ASP A 41 -2.94 1.77 -11.15
CA ASP A 41 -2.88 0.35 -10.76
C ASP A 41 -1.53 -0.27 -11.16
N TYR A 42 -0.99 0.08 -12.33
CA TYR A 42 0.32 -0.41 -12.75
C TYR A 42 1.48 0.19 -11.93
N LEU A 43 1.46 1.50 -11.69
CA LEU A 43 2.54 2.22 -11.00
C LEU A 43 2.59 1.95 -9.49
N THR A 44 1.49 1.49 -8.89
CA THR A 44 1.43 1.15 -7.45
C THR A 44 1.89 -0.27 -7.15
N ILE A 45 2.04 -1.13 -8.17
CA ILE A 45 2.62 -2.46 -8.00
C ILE A 45 4.10 -2.28 -7.65
N PRO A 46 4.57 -2.81 -6.51
CA PRO A 46 5.99 -2.76 -6.17
C PRO A 46 6.81 -3.40 -7.29
N ALA A 47 7.84 -2.70 -7.76
CA ALA A 47 8.70 -3.17 -8.83
C ALA A 47 9.48 -4.46 -8.47
N THR A 48 9.55 -4.81 -7.19
CA THR A 48 10.29 -5.98 -6.69
C THR A 48 9.55 -6.67 -5.55
N SER A 49 9.73 -7.98 -5.38
CA SER A 49 9.23 -8.74 -4.22
C SER A 49 9.97 -8.40 -2.92
N VAL A 50 11.02 -7.57 -2.97
CA VAL A 50 11.92 -7.28 -1.86
C VAL A 50 11.18 -6.64 -0.68
N ASP A 51 10.23 -5.74 -0.93
CA ASP A 51 9.46 -5.10 0.16
C ASP A 51 8.54 -6.11 0.87
N VAL A 52 7.96 -7.04 0.11
CA VAL A 52 7.14 -8.13 0.65
C VAL A 52 8.02 -9.09 1.45
N GLU A 53 9.17 -9.51 0.91
CA GLU A 53 10.15 -10.37 1.58
C GLU A 53 10.70 -9.73 2.86
N ARG A 54 10.94 -8.42 2.83
CA ARG A 54 11.39 -7.65 4.00
C ARG A 54 10.32 -7.64 5.08
N ALA A 55 9.06 -7.40 4.73
CA ALA A 55 7.93 -7.50 5.66
C ALA A 55 7.80 -8.91 6.25
N PHE A 56 7.95 -9.96 5.42
CA PHE A 56 7.95 -11.35 5.89
C PHE A 56 9.14 -11.69 6.78
N SER A 57 10.34 -11.16 6.50
CA SER A 57 11.55 -11.37 7.31
C SER A 57 11.42 -10.73 8.70
N TYR A 58 10.94 -9.49 8.77
CA TYR A 58 10.61 -8.84 10.06
C TYR A 58 9.47 -9.56 10.80
N GLY A 59 8.46 -10.00 10.05
CA GLY A 59 7.38 -10.82 10.59
C GLY A 59 7.92 -12.14 11.16
N TRP A 60 8.84 -12.80 10.48
CA TRP A 60 9.40 -14.08 10.90
C TRP A 60 10.10 -14.02 12.25
N GLN A 61 10.89 -12.98 12.53
CA GLN A 61 11.55 -12.82 13.84
C GLN A 61 10.54 -12.64 14.97
N THR A 62 9.49 -11.85 14.74
CA THR A 62 8.37 -11.67 15.67
C THR A 62 7.58 -12.97 15.86
N VAL A 63 7.32 -13.70 14.77
CA VAL A 63 6.59 -14.96 14.77
C VAL A 63 7.37 -16.07 15.44
N SER A 64 8.68 -16.18 15.23
CA SER A 64 9.49 -17.26 15.78
C SER A 64 9.70 -17.12 17.29
N LEU A 65 9.75 -15.90 17.83
CA LEU A 65 9.88 -15.66 19.27
C LEU A 65 8.55 -15.91 20.02
N TYR A 66 7.40 -15.60 19.41
CA TYR A 66 6.09 -15.72 20.04
C TYR A 66 5.33 -17.01 19.69
N ARG A 67 5.89 -17.88 18.82
CA ARG A 67 5.24 -19.10 18.34
C ARG A 67 4.95 -20.16 19.40
N HIS A 68 5.52 -20.07 20.59
CA HIS A 68 5.16 -20.97 21.68
C HIS A 68 3.78 -20.65 22.30
N SER A 69 3.12 -19.54 21.93
CA SER A 69 1.86 -19.12 22.56
C SER A 69 0.80 -18.49 21.64
N LEU A 70 1.05 -18.30 20.34
CA LEU A 70 0.11 -17.59 19.44
C LEU A 70 -0.38 -18.43 18.26
N SER A 71 -1.68 -18.32 17.96
CA SER A 71 -2.30 -18.95 16.79
C SER A 71 -1.92 -18.22 15.48
N SER A 72 -2.11 -18.89 14.34
CA SER A 72 -1.89 -18.30 13.01
C SER A 72 -2.70 -17.02 12.77
N GLN A 73 -3.91 -16.93 13.31
CA GLN A 73 -4.75 -15.74 13.25
C GLN A 73 -4.17 -14.58 14.06
N SER A 74 -3.66 -14.82 15.27
CA SER A 74 -3.00 -13.79 16.08
C SER A 74 -1.73 -13.26 15.41
N ILE A 75 -0.98 -14.11 14.73
CA ILE A 75 0.19 -13.73 13.93
C ILE A 75 -0.19 -12.81 12.78
N GLN A 76 -1.20 -13.18 11.98
CA GLN A 76 -1.67 -12.38 10.85
C GLN A 76 -2.17 -11.01 11.31
N ALA A 77 -2.98 -10.97 12.37
CA ALA A 77 -3.47 -9.74 12.96
C ALA A 77 -2.30 -8.85 13.43
N SER A 78 -1.30 -9.42 14.11
CA SER A 78 -0.15 -8.68 14.60
C SER A 78 0.72 -8.10 13.48
N ILE A 79 0.89 -8.80 12.36
CA ILE A 79 1.65 -8.28 11.21
C ILE A 79 0.89 -7.13 10.54
N VAL A 80 -0.41 -7.28 10.30
CA VAL A 80 -1.24 -6.24 9.67
C VAL A 80 -1.35 -5.01 10.57
N PHE A 81 -1.63 -5.19 11.86
CA PHE A 81 -1.72 -4.09 12.82
C PHE A 81 -0.35 -3.46 13.09
N GLY A 82 0.70 -4.27 13.27
CA GLY A 82 2.05 -3.77 13.52
C GLY A 82 2.59 -2.91 12.38
N ASN A 83 2.24 -3.23 11.12
CA ASN A 83 2.60 -2.37 9.99
C ASN A 83 1.84 -1.02 10.06
N ARG A 84 0.55 -1.04 10.38
CA ARG A 84 -0.27 0.19 10.48
C ARG A 84 0.10 1.07 11.68
N CYS A 85 0.49 0.49 12.82
CA CYS A 85 1.03 1.24 13.97
C CYS A 85 2.33 1.95 13.59
N LYS A 86 3.24 1.27 12.88
CA LYS A 86 4.50 1.89 12.41
C LYS A 86 4.28 3.03 11.42
N GLU A 87 3.22 2.97 10.62
CA GLU A 87 2.81 4.02 9.70
C GLU A 87 2.07 5.18 10.42
N GLY A 88 1.86 5.10 11.75
CA GLY A 88 1.16 6.11 12.54
C GLY A 88 -0.34 6.20 12.23
N LEU A 89 -0.88 5.21 11.52
CA LEU A 89 -2.28 5.18 11.07
C LEU A 89 -3.23 4.68 12.16
N VAL A 90 -2.68 4.23 13.29
CA VAL A 90 -3.45 3.76 14.44
C VAL A 90 -2.87 4.40 15.70
N ASN A 91 -3.74 4.91 16.56
CA ASN A 91 -3.35 5.44 17.86
C ASN A 91 -3.06 4.27 18.81
N ASP A 92 -1.81 4.16 19.25
CA ASP A 92 -1.37 3.07 20.12
C ASP A 92 -2.07 3.07 21.48
N ASP A 93 -2.41 4.24 22.03
CA ASP A 93 -3.15 4.36 23.30
C ASP A 93 -4.59 3.86 23.17
N GLU A 94 -5.24 4.15 22.04
CA GLU A 94 -6.58 3.66 21.74
C GLU A 94 -6.62 2.14 21.59
N LEU A 95 -5.59 1.55 20.96
CA LEU A 95 -5.45 0.10 20.84
C LEU A 95 -5.26 -0.59 22.19
N VAL A 96 -4.40 -0.04 23.05
CA VAL A 96 -4.17 -0.58 24.39
C VAL A 96 -5.46 -0.56 25.20
N THR A 97 -6.28 0.49 25.03
CA THR A 97 -7.58 0.62 25.70
C THR A 97 -8.58 -0.43 25.18
N LEU A 98 -8.70 -0.58 23.85
CA LEU A 98 -9.58 -1.58 23.23
C LEU A 98 -9.22 -3.03 23.57
N LEU A 99 -7.92 -3.34 23.67
CA LEU A 99 -7.47 -4.68 24.07
C LEU A 99 -7.75 -4.97 25.54
N ARG A 100 -7.71 -3.94 26.40
CA ARG A 100 -7.99 -4.06 27.83
C ARG A 100 -9.49 -4.27 28.10
N ASP A 101 -10.37 -3.66 27.32
CA ASP A 101 -11.83 -3.81 27.45
C ASP A 101 -12.37 -5.15 26.94
N LYS A 102 -11.56 -5.90 26.18
CA LYS A 102 -11.97 -7.18 25.56
C LYS A 102 -11.57 -8.42 26.36
N GLY A 103 -10.83 -8.25 27.46
CA GLY A 103 -10.43 -9.31 28.40
C GLY A 103 -11.32 -9.32 29.64
#